data_AF-A0A959Y632-F1
#
_entry.id   AF-A0A959Y632-F1
#
_cell.length_a   1.000
_cell.length_b   1.000
_cell.length_c   1.000
_cell.angle_alpha   90.00
_cell.angle_beta   90.00
_cell.angle_gamma   90.00
#
_symmetry.space_group_name_H-M   'P 1'
#
loop_
_entity.id
_entity.type
_entity.pdbx_description
1 polymer ?
#
loop_
_entity_poly.entity_id
_entity_poly.type
_entity_poly.pdbx_seq_one_letter_code
_entity_poly.pdbx_strand_id
1 'polypeptide(L)' 'MDPDQLPIALVGHTPCFRREAGSYGKDVRGLNRVHQFDKVEIVRIEHPDRSR' A
#
# COMPACT_ATOMS: atom_id res chain seq x y z
N MET A 1 -6.09 19.38 11.02
CA MET A 1 -4.80 19.62 10.33
C MET A 1 -4.84 21.03 9.82
N ASP A 2 -3.76 21.78 10.03
CA ASP A 2 -3.63 23.10 9.43
C ASP A 2 -3.42 22.91 7.90
N PRO A 3 -4.21 23.55 7.03
CA PRO A 3 -4.03 23.47 5.58
C PRO A 3 -2.59 23.78 5.12
N ASP A 4 -1.88 24.64 5.86
CA ASP A 4 -0.52 25.04 5.54
C ASP A 4 0.51 23.91 5.77
N GLN A 5 0.11 22.83 6.45
CA GLN A 5 0.94 21.64 6.64
C GLN A 5 0.87 20.67 5.47
N LEU A 6 -0.01 20.90 4.49
CA LEU A 6 -0.14 20.05 3.31
C LEU A 6 0.74 20.56 2.15
N PRO A 7 1.34 19.65 1.35
CA PRO A 7 1.18 18.20 1.41
C PRO A 7 2.10 17.53 2.43
N ILE A 8 1.64 16.39 2.96
CA ILE A 8 2.44 15.51 3.81
C ILE A 8 2.74 14.23 3.05
N ALA A 9 4.03 13.93 2.87
CA ALA A 9 4.51 12.72 2.23
C ALA A 9 5.14 11.79 3.28
N LEU A 10 4.65 10.55 3.33
CA LEU A 10 5.09 9.53 4.27
C LEU A 10 5.53 8.29 3.50
N VAL A 11 6.55 7.60 4.02
CA VAL A 11 7.02 6.31 3.52
C VAL A 11 7.04 5.32 4.67
N GLY A 12 6.54 4.11 4.45
CA GLY A 12 6.52 3.05 5.45
C GLY A 12 6.94 1.71 4.88
N HIS A 13 7.85 1.02 5.58
CA HIS A 13 8.21 -0.37 5.27
C HIS A 13 7.52 -1.31 6.27
N THR A 14 6.65 -2.19 5.78
CA THR A 14 5.89 -3.11 6.65
C THR A 14 5.67 -4.49 6.01
N PRO A 15 5.63 -5.56 6.83
CA PRO A 15 5.10 -6.84 6.38
C PRO A 15 3.58 -6.74 6.16
N CYS A 16 3.10 -7.26 5.05
CA CYS A 16 1.72 -7.19 4.62
C CYS A 16 1.09 -8.58 4.57
N PHE A 17 -0.02 -8.75 5.27
CA PHE A 17 -0.71 -10.04 5.39
C PHE A 17 -2.00 -10.03 4.58
N ARG A 18 -2.13 -10.93 3.59
CA ARG A 18 -3.31 -11.07 2.74
C ARG A 18 -3.86 -12.49 2.78
N ARG A 19 -5.18 -12.61 2.95
CA ARG A 19 -5.88 -13.92 2.98
C ARG A 19 -5.85 -14.63 1.62
N GLU A 20 -5.67 -13.89 0.51
CA GLU A 20 -5.64 -14.41 -0.86
C GLU A 20 -6.82 -15.36 -1.20
N ALA A 21 -7.98 -15.16 -0.56
CA ALA A 21 -9.18 -15.96 -0.82
C ALA A 21 -9.66 -15.75 -2.26
N GLY A 22 -9.86 -16.85 -3.01
CA GLY A 22 -10.29 -16.82 -4.43
C GLY A 22 -9.15 -16.92 -5.46
N SER A 23 -7.91 -17.16 -5.02
CA SER A 23 -6.74 -17.29 -5.91
C SER A 23 -6.36 -18.73 -6.29
N TYR A 24 -7.24 -19.72 -6.04
CA TYR A 24 -6.96 -21.14 -6.28
C TYR A 24 -6.50 -21.39 -7.72
N GLY A 25 -5.24 -21.81 -7.89
CA GLY A 25 -4.63 -22.12 -9.19
C GLY A 25 -3.98 -20.94 -9.94
N LYS A 26 -4.05 -19.70 -9.44
CA LYS A 26 -3.39 -18.52 -10.05
C LYS A 26 -2.12 -18.12 -9.29
N ASP A 27 -1.00 -18.05 -10.02
CA ASP A 27 0.29 -17.52 -9.54
C ASP A 27 0.91 -18.30 -8.37
N VAL A 28 0.66 -19.61 -8.31
CA VAL A 28 1.09 -20.50 -7.22
C VAL A 28 2.59 -20.82 -7.18
N ARG A 29 3.37 -20.33 -8.17
CA ARG A 29 4.83 -20.51 -8.22
C ARG A 29 5.53 -19.17 -8.01
N GLY A 30 6.48 -19.14 -7.08
CA GLY A 30 7.31 -17.96 -6.80
C GLY A 30 6.69 -17.01 -5.77
N LEU A 31 7.22 -15.78 -5.74
CA LEU A 31 6.89 -14.76 -4.73
C LEU A 31 5.80 -13.77 -5.19
N ASN A 32 5.18 -14.02 -6.34
CA ASN A 32 4.21 -13.10 -6.94
C ASN A 32 2.90 -13.00 -6.13
N ARG A 33 2.51 -14.09 -5.44
CA ARG A 33 1.33 -14.13 -4.58
C ARG A 33 1.59 -15.03 -3.36
N VAL A 34 1.64 -14.40 -2.19
CA VAL A 34 1.92 -15.07 -0.91
C VAL A 34 1.07 -14.44 0.19
N HIS A 35 0.86 -15.17 1.29
CA HIS A 35 0.10 -14.66 2.43
C HIS A 35 0.81 -13.55 3.19
N GLN A 36 2.14 -13.48 3.08
CA GLN A 36 2.98 -12.46 3.69
C GLN A 36 4.02 -11.98 2.68
N PHE A 37 4.12 -10.67 2.48
CA PHE A 37 5.16 -10.03 1.66
C PHE A 37 5.58 -8.69 2.28
N ASP A 38 6.80 -8.25 2.00
CA ASP A 38 7.27 -6.91 2.41
C ASP A 38 6.82 -5.85 1.42
N LYS A 39 6.40 -4.69 1.93
CA LYS A 39 5.96 -3.56 1.12
C LYS A 39 6.60 -2.27 1.61
N VAL A 40 7.11 -1.48 0.68
CA VAL A 40 7.38 -0.05 0.87
C VAL A 40 6.16 0.70 0.34
N GLU A 41 5.40 1.31 1.24
CA GLU A 41 4.22 2.12 0.91
C GLU A 41 4.58 3.59 0.85
N ILE A 42 4.00 4.30 -0.12
CA ILE A 42 4.01 5.76 -0.20
C ILE A 42 2.59 6.26 0.12
N VAL A 43 2.46 7.10 1.14
CA VAL A 43 1.20 7.75 1.51
C VAL A 43 1.35 9.26 1.35
N ARG A 44 0.42 9.89 0.64
CA ARG A 44 0.37 11.34 0.46
C ARG A 44 -0.95 11.88 0.97
N ILE A 45 -0.88 12.77 1.96
CA ILE A 45 -2.02 13.53 2.46
C ILE A 45 -1.97 14.89 1.75
N GLU A 46 -3.05 15.25 1.08
CA GLU A 46 -3.09 16.36 0.13
C GLU A 46 -4.37 17.17 0.32
N HIS A 47 -4.34 18.44 -0.09
CA HIS A 47 -5.57 19.24 -0.17
C HIS A 47 -6.53 18.62 -1.21
N PRO A 48 -7.86 18.57 -0.98
CA PRO A 48 -8.81 17.97 -1.92
C PRO A 48 -8.68 18.48 -3.37
N ASP A 49 -8.39 19.76 -3.56
CA ASP A 49 -8.20 20.36 -4.90
C ASP A 49 -7.01 19.77 -5.69
N ARG A 50 -6.11 19.05 -5.01
CA ARG A 50 -4.88 18.47 -5.57
C ARG A 50 -4.89 16.93 -5.52
N SER A 51 -6.04 16.29 -5.25
CA SER A 51 -6.15 14.83 -5.09
C SER A 51 -6.43 14.05 -6.39
N ARG A 52 -6.33 14.69 -7.56
CA ARG A 52 -6.54 14.05 -8.87
C ARG A 52 -5.27 13.39 -9.41
#